data_AF-A7SFD8-F1
#
_entry.id   AF-A7SFD8-F1
#
_cell.length_a   1.000
_cell.length_b   1.000
_cell.length_c   1.000
_cell.angle_alpha   90.00
_cell.angle_beta   90.00
_cell.angle_gamma   90.00
#
_symmetry.space_group_name_H-M   'P 1'
#
loop_
_entity.id
_entity.type
_entity.pdbx_description
1 polymer ?
#
loop_
_entity_poly.entity_id
_entity_poly.type
_entity_poly.pdbx_seq_one_letter_code
_entity_poly.pdbx_strand_id
1 'polypeptide(L)'
;VQVAVKMLRDSSDSEDRVKFLQEAAIMRQFTHRNVVYMYGVVTNSNPIMIVLEHMSLGNLRNYLLNLRLKYGKEVVLCLDTRSQLLGMIRDIAAGMQYLHSLGFVHRDLAARNILLDSDMICKIGDFGMSRDLMICDYYTSRGGRIPVKWTAPEAINYGRYSSASDVWSYGVLLFEIWSLGDKPYANLDNNEVVEAVSRGYRLPPPDHCPTMIYRLMVDCWYVWFVLLP
;
A
#
# COMPACT_ATOMS: atom_id res chain seq x y z
N VAL A 1 7.06 25.64 -7.64
CA VAL A 1 6.93 24.27 -7.09
C VAL A 1 5.49 23.83 -7.30
N GLN A 2 5.25 22.70 -7.96
CA GLN A 2 3.90 22.12 -8.06
C GLN A 2 3.59 21.32 -6.78
N VAL A 3 2.34 21.39 -6.31
CA VAL A 3 1.89 20.74 -5.07
C VAL A 3 0.55 20.05 -5.28
N ALA A 4 0.29 19.01 -4.48
CA ALA A 4 -1.04 18.43 -4.34
C ALA A 4 -1.69 18.95 -3.05
N VAL A 5 -2.96 19.32 -3.12
CA VAL A 5 -3.71 19.83 -1.96
C VAL A 5 -4.86 18.89 -1.65
N LYS A 6 -4.78 18.22 -0.49
CA LYS A 6 -5.89 17.44 0.06
C LYS A 6 -6.77 18.40 0.87
N MET A 7 -8.07 18.43 0.61
CA MET A 7 -9.02 19.30 1.29
C MET A 7 -10.06 18.46 2.02
N LEU A 8 -10.42 18.87 3.23
CA LEU A 8 -11.56 18.30 3.93
C LEU A 8 -12.87 18.78 3.26
N ARG A 9 -13.86 17.90 3.06
CA ARG A 9 -15.12 18.29 2.43
C ARG A 9 -15.99 19.12 3.38
N ASP A 10 -16.75 20.08 2.87
CA ASP A 10 -17.60 20.97 3.68
C ASP A 10 -18.67 20.23 4.51
N SER A 11 -19.04 19.01 4.12
CA SER A 11 -20.02 18.17 4.82
C SER A 11 -19.42 17.24 5.88
N SER A 12 -18.12 17.38 6.20
CA SER A 12 -17.42 16.49 7.15
C SER A 12 -17.80 16.77 8.59
N ASP A 13 -17.96 15.73 9.41
CA ASP A 13 -18.22 15.88 10.83
C ASP A 13 -16.92 16.16 11.65
N SER A 14 -17.07 16.27 12.97
CA SER A 14 -15.94 16.50 13.87
C SER A 14 -14.94 15.34 13.88
N GLU A 15 -15.38 14.09 13.66
CA GLU A 15 -14.50 12.93 13.61
C GLU A 15 -13.64 12.93 12.35
N ASP A 16 -14.22 13.27 11.20
CA ASP A 16 -13.52 13.38 9.92
C ASP A 16 -12.42 14.44 9.99
N ARG A 17 -12.69 15.57 10.67
CA ARG A 17 -11.69 16.60 10.92
C ARG A 17 -10.53 16.10 11.79
N VAL A 18 -10.82 15.32 12.83
CA VAL A 18 -9.79 14.71 13.69
C VAL A 18 -8.95 13.72 12.90
N LYS A 19 -9.58 12.81 12.13
CA LYS A 19 -8.87 11.83 11.28
C LYS A 19 -7.97 12.53 10.26
N PHE A 20 -8.45 13.62 9.65
CA PHE A 20 -7.69 14.42 8.69
C PHE A 20 -6.44 15.06 9.31
N LEU A 21 -6.55 15.65 10.49
CA LEU A 21 -5.40 16.23 11.19
C LEU A 21 -4.45 15.17 11.76
N GLN A 22 -4.97 14.01 12.17
CA GLN A 22 -4.15 12.87 12.59
C GLN A 22 -3.29 12.33 11.46
N GLU A 23 -3.84 12.19 10.25
CA GLU A 23 -3.09 11.82 9.05
C GLU A 23 -1.95 12.83 8.80
N ALA A 24 -2.24 14.12 8.91
CA ALA A 24 -1.25 15.18 8.75
C ALA A 24 -0.13 15.12 9.81
N ALA A 25 -0.48 14.85 11.07
CA ALA A 25 0.49 14.73 12.16
C ALA A 25 1.43 13.54 11.96
N ILE A 26 0.88 12.40 11.50
CA ILE A 26 1.66 11.21 11.14
C ILE A 26 2.58 11.53 9.97
N MET A 27 2.07 12.08 8.87
CA MET A 27 2.85 12.33 7.65
C MET A 27 4.02 13.31 7.89
N ARG A 28 3.84 14.27 8.81
CA ARG A 28 4.85 15.26 9.18
C ARG A 28 6.17 14.64 9.66
N GLN A 29 6.13 13.43 10.24
CA GLN A 29 7.31 12.80 10.82
C GLN A 29 8.18 12.05 9.78
N PHE A 30 7.69 11.91 8.55
CA PHE A 30 8.37 11.13 7.52
C PHE A 30 9.23 12.00 6.60
N THR A 31 10.43 11.52 6.33
CA THR A 31 11.38 12.13 5.38
C THR A 31 12.18 11.03 4.72
N HIS A 32 11.69 10.55 3.58
CA HIS A 32 12.34 9.50 2.80
C HIS A 32 12.00 9.64 1.31
N ARG A 33 12.92 9.27 0.42
CA ARG A 33 12.74 9.42 -1.05
C ARG A 33 11.50 8.69 -1.56
N ASN A 34 11.16 7.56 -0.97
CA ASN A 34 10.05 6.69 -1.36
C ASN A 34 8.81 6.79 -0.45
N VAL A 35 8.67 7.90 0.27
CA VAL A 35 7.47 8.24 1.05
C VAL A 35 7.02 9.63 0.64
N VAL A 36 5.70 9.80 0.42
CA VAL A 36 5.15 11.09 -0.02
C VAL A 36 5.43 12.16 1.03
N TYR A 37 6.13 13.20 0.61
CA TYR A 37 6.51 14.32 1.45
C TYR A 37 5.34 15.27 1.69
N MET A 38 5.16 15.65 2.95
CA MET A 38 4.17 16.65 3.38
C MET A 38 4.86 17.97 3.68
N TYR A 39 4.50 19.03 2.95
CA TYR A 39 5.02 20.36 3.19
C TYR A 39 4.43 20.99 4.46
N GLY A 40 3.13 20.83 4.69
CA GLY A 40 2.46 21.40 5.86
C GLY A 40 0.93 21.32 5.82
N VAL A 41 0.29 21.95 6.81
CA VAL A 41 -1.17 22.07 6.95
C VAL A 41 -1.54 23.54 6.89
N VAL A 42 -2.65 23.87 6.23
CA VAL A 42 -3.31 25.18 6.32
C VAL A 42 -4.55 25.03 7.18
N THR A 43 -4.48 25.55 8.41
CA THR A 43 -5.57 25.47 9.40
C THR A 43 -6.40 26.74 9.51
N ASN A 44 -5.90 27.86 9.00
CA ASN A 44 -6.55 29.17 9.05
C ASN A 44 -7.47 29.41 7.83
N SER A 45 -7.89 28.34 7.16
CA SER A 45 -8.81 28.34 6.03
C SER A 45 -9.97 27.38 6.30
N ASN A 46 -11.11 27.60 5.64
CA ASN A 46 -12.18 26.63 5.54
C ASN A 46 -12.40 26.30 4.04
N PRO A 47 -12.13 25.06 3.59
CA PRO A 47 -11.73 23.90 4.40
C PRO A 47 -10.26 23.91 4.87
N ILE A 48 -9.95 23.02 5.84
CA ILE A 48 -8.56 22.71 6.23
C ILE A 48 -7.88 21.97 5.08
N MET A 49 -6.62 22.30 4.83
CA MET A 49 -5.85 21.75 3.71
C MET A 49 -4.55 21.09 4.18
N ILE A 50 -4.18 19.97 3.56
CA ILE A 50 -2.84 19.35 3.66
C ILE A 50 -2.12 19.57 2.33
N VAL A 51 -0.93 20.14 2.40
CA VAL A 51 -0.09 20.43 1.22
C VAL A 51 0.98 19.35 1.10
N LEU A 52 0.93 18.61 -0.01
CA LEU A 52 1.78 17.47 -0.32
C LEU A 52 2.63 17.73 -1.57
N GLU A 53 3.70 16.97 -1.74
CA GLU A 53 4.38 16.91 -3.03
C GLU A 53 3.47 16.42 -4.15
N HIS A 54 3.67 16.96 -5.35
CA HIS A 54 2.88 16.62 -6.52
C HIS A 54 3.44 15.37 -7.21
N MET A 55 2.60 14.34 -7.31
CA MET A 55 2.93 13.06 -7.95
C MET A 55 2.30 13.02 -9.36
N SER A 56 3.04 13.51 -10.35
CA SER A 56 2.49 13.86 -11.67
C SER A 56 1.92 12.69 -12.47
N LEU A 57 2.31 11.45 -12.16
CA LEU A 57 1.82 10.25 -12.85
C LEU A 57 0.67 9.56 -12.10
N GLY A 58 0.24 10.12 -10.97
CA GLY A 58 -0.86 9.58 -10.17
C GLY A 58 -0.48 8.28 -9.47
N ASN A 59 -1.48 7.41 -9.24
CA ASN A 59 -1.26 6.13 -8.53
C ASN A 59 -0.78 5.00 -9.46
N LEU A 60 -0.04 4.07 -8.87
CA LEU A 60 0.58 2.93 -9.55
C LEU A 60 -0.45 2.02 -10.19
N ARG A 61 -1.60 1.79 -9.56
CA ARG A 61 -2.65 0.96 -10.15
C ARG A 61 -3.12 1.49 -11.50
N ASN A 62 -3.41 2.79 -11.58
CA ASN A 62 -3.84 3.42 -12.82
C ASN A 62 -2.72 3.44 -13.86
N TYR A 63 -1.48 3.70 -13.43
CA TYR A 63 -0.31 3.61 -14.30
C TYR A 63 -0.18 2.23 -14.96
N LEU A 64 -0.27 1.15 -14.16
CA LEU A 64 -0.16 -0.23 -14.65
C LEU A 64 -1.30 -0.60 -15.60
N LEU A 65 -2.53 -0.22 -15.28
CA LEU A 65 -3.67 -0.45 -16.16
C LEU A 65 -3.52 0.30 -17.49
N ASN A 66 -3.01 1.53 -17.47
CA ASN A 66 -2.75 2.30 -18.69
C ASN A 66 -1.62 1.65 -19.52
N LEU A 67 -0.58 1.12 -18.88
CA LEU A 67 0.48 0.37 -19.56
C LEU A 67 -0.10 -0.86 -20.28
N ARG A 68 -0.96 -1.62 -19.58
CA ARG A 68 -1.66 -2.79 -20.13
C ARG A 68 -2.58 -2.42 -21.29
N LEU A 69 -3.35 -1.34 -21.15
CA LEU A 69 -4.27 -0.88 -22.21
C LEU A 69 -3.52 -0.45 -23.47
N LYS A 70 -2.34 0.15 -23.31
CA LYS A 70 -1.55 0.68 -24.42
C LYS A 70 -0.76 -0.40 -25.16
N TYR A 71 -0.22 -1.38 -24.45
CA TYR A 71 0.75 -2.34 -25.02
C TYR A 71 0.37 -3.82 -24.83
N GLY A 72 -0.77 -4.12 -24.20
CA GLY A 72 -1.18 -5.48 -23.86
C GLY A 72 -0.44 -6.04 -22.64
N LYS A 73 -0.77 -7.28 -22.23
CA LYS A 73 -0.09 -7.96 -21.11
C LYS A 73 1.33 -8.41 -21.47
N GLU A 74 1.60 -8.67 -22.75
CA GLU A 74 2.91 -9.14 -23.23
C GLU A 74 4.01 -8.08 -23.09
N VAL A 75 3.68 -6.81 -22.81
CA VAL A 75 4.67 -5.76 -22.53
C VAL A 75 5.59 -6.11 -21.36
N VAL A 76 5.15 -6.98 -20.44
CA VAL A 76 5.96 -7.51 -19.32
C VAL A 76 7.13 -8.39 -19.81
N LEU A 77 7.12 -8.83 -21.07
CA LEU A 77 8.25 -9.54 -21.68
C LEU A 77 9.38 -8.59 -22.11
N CYS A 78 9.08 -7.30 -22.33
CA CYS A 78 10.08 -6.30 -22.69
C CYS A 78 11.04 -6.04 -21.52
N LEU A 79 12.35 -6.09 -21.78
CA LEU A 79 13.39 -5.93 -20.75
C LEU A 79 13.32 -4.58 -20.02
N ASP A 80 13.01 -3.50 -20.75
CA ASP A 80 12.89 -2.15 -20.17
C ASP A 80 11.72 -2.08 -19.20
N THR A 81 10.56 -2.63 -19.59
CA THR A 81 9.39 -2.71 -18.72
C THR A 81 9.69 -3.54 -17.47
N ARG A 82 10.33 -4.70 -17.60
CA ARG A 82 10.72 -5.53 -16.44
C ARG A 82 11.64 -4.77 -15.49
N SER A 83 12.64 -4.08 -16.03
CA SER A 83 13.59 -3.28 -15.25
C SER A 83 12.86 -2.16 -14.50
N GLN A 84 11.89 -1.53 -15.15
CA GLN A 84 11.04 -0.51 -14.54
C GLN A 84 10.18 -1.08 -13.40
N LEU A 85 9.49 -2.22 -13.61
CA LEU A 85 8.68 -2.86 -12.56
C LEU A 85 9.55 -3.28 -11.36
N LEU A 86 10.76 -3.78 -11.59
CA LEU A 86 11.73 -4.09 -10.53
C LEU A 86 12.17 -2.84 -9.77
N GLY A 87 12.37 -1.72 -10.48
CA GLY A 87 12.65 -0.42 -9.87
C GLY A 87 11.54 0.02 -8.93
N MET A 88 10.28 -0.06 -9.36
CA MET A 88 9.10 0.27 -8.54
C MET A 88 9.04 -0.60 -7.29
N ILE A 89 9.25 -1.91 -7.43
CA ILE A 89 9.25 -2.89 -6.33
C ILE A 89 10.30 -2.56 -5.27
N ARG A 90 11.52 -2.20 -5.71
CA ARG A 90 12.64 -1.81 -4.84
C ARG A 90 12.34 -0.49 -4.13
N ASP A 91 11.84 0.50 -4.85
CA ASP A 91 11.49 1.82 -4.31
C ASP A 91 10.45 1.70 -3.20
N ILE A 92 9.40 0.89 -3.41
CA ILE A 92 8.36 0.64 -2.40
C ILE A 92 8.93 -0.10 -1.20
N ALA A 93 9.79 -1.11 -1.41
CA ALA A 93 10.44 -1.84 -0.31
C ALA A 93 11.31 -0.90 0.55
N ALA A 94 12.08 -0.01 -0.07
CA ALA A 94 12.90 0.97 0.65
C ALA A 94 12.03 1.92 1.50
N GLY A 95 10.90 2.38 0.94
CA GLY A 95 9.94 3.19 1.69
C GLY A 95 9.31 2.45 2.88
N MET A 96 8.92 1.19 2.70
CA MET A 96 8.35 0.38 3.79
C MET A 96 9.38 0.04 4.86
N GLN A 97 10.63 -0.25 4.47
CA GLN A 97 11.73 -0.45 5.41
C GLN A 97 11.93 0.80 6.28
N TYR A 98 11.92 1.99 5.67
CA TYR A 98 12.01 3.25 6.40
C TYR A 98 10.85 3.41 7.39
N LEU A 99 9.60 3.21 6.95
CA LEU A 99 8.44 3.30 7.84
C LEU A 99 8.51 2.31 9.00
N HIS A 100 8.86 1.05 8.73
CA HIS A 100 9.02 0.01 9.75
C HIS A 100 10.15 0.34 10.73
N SER A 101 11.24 0.99 10.29
CA SER A 101 12.33 1.42 11.16
C SER A 101 11.91 2.49 12.19
N LEU A 102 10.81 3.19 11.91
CA LEU A 102 10.20 4.16 12.82
C LEU A 102 9.08 3.54 13.68
N GLY A 103 8.89 2.21 13.64
CA GLY A 103 7.81 1.54 14.34
C GLY A 103 6.42 1.79 13.72
N PHE A 104 6.36 2.19 12.45
CA PHE A 104 5.11 2.56 11.81
C PHE A 104 4.53 1.44 10.94
N VAL A 105 3.23 1.15 11.08
CA VAL A 105 2.53 0.14 10.25
C VAL A 105 1.51 0.81 9.33
N HIS A 106 1.61 0.51 8.05
CA HIS A 106 0.83 1.17 7.00
C HIS A 106 -0.64 0.70 6.97
N ARG A 107 -0.88 -0.62 7.07
CA ARG A 107 -2.19 -1.29 7.13
C ARG A 107 -3.04 -1.25 5.86
N ASP A 108 -2.69 -0.42 4.89
CA ASP A 108 -3.34 -0.34 3.57
C ASP A 108 -2.36 -0.31 2.40
N LEU A 109 -1.29 -1.11 2.46
CA LEU A 109 -0.31 -1.13 1.39
C LEU A 109 -0.90 -1.81 0.14
N ALA A 110 -1.10 -1.04 -0.93
CA ALA A 110 -1.70 -1.49 -2.19
C ALA A 110 -1.33 -0.55 -3.35
N ALA A 111 -1.46 -0.99 -4.60
CA ALA A 111 -1.03 -0.21 -5.77
C ALA A 111 -1.80 1.12 -5.93
N ARG A 112 -3.01 1.21 -5.38
CA ARG A 112 -3.80 2.45 -5.33
C ARG A 112 -3.18 3.53 -4.42
N ASN A 113 -2.36 3.12 -3.45
CA ASN A 113 -1.75 3.97 -2.44
C ASN A 113 -0.26 4.22 -2.69
N ILE A 114 0.27 3.70 -3.80
CA ILE A 114 1.61 4.06 -4.30
C ILE A 114 1.44 5.12 -5.38
N LEU A 115 2.17 6.23 -5.25
CA LEU A 115 2.16 7.34 -6.20
C LEU A 115 3.48 7.41 -6.98
N LEU A 116 3.44 7.98 -8.18
CA LEU A 116 4.60 8.13 -9.07
C LEU A 116 4.83 9.58 -9.48
N ASP A 117 6.08 10.01 -9.41
CA ASP A 117 6.51 11.32 -9.92
C ASP A 117 6.94 11.24 -11.39
N SER A 118 7.40 12.36 -11.96
CA SER A 118 7.81 12.45 -13.36
C SER A 118 9.02 11.59 -13.71
N ASP A 119 9.82 11.22 -12.71
CA ASP A 119 11.03 10.40 -12.85
C ASP A 119 10.74 8.91 -12.64
N MET A 120 9.45 8.52 -12.59
CA MET A 120 8.98 7.16 -12.34
C MET A 120 9.35 6.62 -10.95
N ILE A 121 9.67 7.48 -9.98
CA ILE A 121 9.99 7.06 -8.62
C ILE A 121 8.69 6.77 -7.86
N CYS A 122 8.62 5.58 -7.25
CA CYS A 122 7.48 5.20 -6.43
C CYS A 122 7.60 5.79 -5.02
N LYS A 123 6.50 6.36 -4.53
CA LYS A 123 6.37 6.83 -3.15
C LYS A 123 5.09 6.31 -2.51
N ILE A 124 5.23 5.85 -1.27
CA ILE A 124 4.11 5.39 -0.46
C ILE A 124 3.31 6.60 0.02
N GLY A 125 2.00 6.56 -0.19
CA GLY A 125 1.04 7.57 0.28
C GLY A 125 -0.20 6.95 0.91
N ASP A 126 -1.17 7.81 1.24
CA ASP A 126 -2.44 7.48 1.92
C ASP A 126 -2.27 6.79 3.29
N PHE A 127 -2.07 7.63 4.31
CA PHE A 127 -1.81 7.21 5.70
C PHE A 127 -3.09 7.18 6.56
N GLY A 128 -4.28 7.27 5.95
CA GLY A 128 -5.54 7.40 6.69
C GLY A 128 -5.86 6.22 7.62
N MET A 129 -5.32 5.04 7.35
CA MET A 129 -5.47 3.83 8.18
C MET A 129 -4.25 3.49 9.03
N SER A 130 -3.15 4.21 8.86
CA SER A 130 -1.84 3.86 9.43
C SER A 130 -1.71 4.28 10.88
N ARG A 131 -0.84 3.62 11.66
CA ARG A 131 -0.68 3.85 13.11
C ARG A 131 0.75 3.59 13.57
N ASP A 132 1.13 4.25 14.68
CA ASP A 132 2.40 4.11 15.37
C ASP A 132 2.36 2.95 16.40
N LEU A 133 3.38 2.08 16.40
CA LEU A 133 3.51 0.91 17.29
C LEU A 133 4.43 1.11 18.50
N MET A 134 4.84 2.34 18.85
CA MET A 134 5.82 2.64 19.93
C MET A 134 5.64 1.94 21.30
N ILE A 135 4.50 1.29 21.58
CA ILE A 135 4.20 0.65 22.88
C ILE A 135 4.03 -0.90 22.76
N CYS A 136 3.79 -1.47 21.58
CA CYS A 136 3.54 -2.92 21.41
C CYS A 136 3.81 -3.39 19.97
N ASP A 137 4.40 -4.58 19.79
CA ASP A 137 4.71 -5.17 18.47
C ASP A 137 3.49 -5.44 17.58
N TYR A 138 2.28 -5.34 18.15
CA TYR A 138 1.03 -5.43 17.42
C TYR A 138 -0.07 -4.57 18.03
N TYR A 139 -0.97 -4.07 17.17
CA TYR A 139 -2.17 -3.32 17.57
C TYR A 139 -3.44 -4.13 17.31
N THR A 140 -4.47 -3.96 18.16
CA THR A 140 -5.82 -4.56 17.99
C THR A 140 -6.84 -3.49 17.61
N SER A 141 -7.38 -3.55 16.39
CA SER A 141 -8.44 -2.64 15.92
C SER A 141 -9.82 -3.32 16.02
N ARG A 142 -10.80 -2.66 16.67
CA ARG A 142 -12.21 -3.06 16.58
C ARG A 142 -12.97 -2.01 15.76
N GLY A 143 -13.34 -2.35 14.53
CA GLY A 143 -14.12 -1.49 13.62
C GLY A 143 -13.29 -0.76 12.55
N GLY A 144 -13.86 -0.65 11.34
CA GLY A 144 -13.28 -0.02 10.14
C GLY A 144 -13.46 -0.87 8.86
N ARG A 145 -13.59 -0.24 7.68
CA ARG A 145 -13.55 -0.94 6.39
C ARG A 145 -12.11 -1.39 6.11
N ILE A 146 -11.82 -2.68 6.28
CA ILE A 146 -10.50 -3.26 6.04
C ILE A 146 -10.39 -3.67 4.56
N PRO A 147 -9.25 -3.45 3.89
CA PRO A 147 -8.99 -3.90 2.53
C PRO A 147 -8.71 -5.41 2.52
N VAL A 148 -9.75 -6.22 2.71
CA VAL A 148 -9.67 -7.68 2.97
C VAL A 148 -8.66 -8.39 2.07
N LYS A 149 -8.67 -8.10 0.76
CA LYS A 149 -7.84 -8.79 -0.24
C LYS A 149 -6.32 -8.49 -0.15
N TRP A 150 -5.93 -7.49 0.63
CA TRP A 150 -4.53 -7.12 0.89
C TRP A 150 -4.11 -7.41 2.33
N THR A 151 -5.06 -7.79 3.20
CA THR A 151 -4.81 -7.86 4.64
C THR A 151 -4.34 -9.26 5.03
N ALA A 152 -3.35 -9.33 5.91
CA ALA A 152 -2.81 -10.59 6.43
C ALA A 152 -3.87 -11.37 7.24
N PRO A 153 -3.82 -12.71 7.27
CA PRO A 153 -4.82 -13.52 7.97
C PRO A 153 -4.91 -13.20 9.47
N GLU A 154 -3.79 -12.93 10.13
CA GLU A 154 -3.76 -12.54 11.55
C GLU A 154 -4.39 -11.17 11.81
N ALA A 155 -4.24 -10.25 10.86
CA ALA A 155 -4.87 -8.93 10.91
C ALA A 155 -6.37 -9.00 10.63
N ILE A 156 -6.82 -9.87 9.72
CA ILE A 156 -8.24 -10.11 9.46
C ILE A 156 -8.92 -10.83 10.64
N ASN A 157 -8.35 -11.94 11.10
CA ASN A 157 -9.00 -12.85 12.04
C ASN A 157 -8.92 -12.37 13.49
N TYR A 158 -7.81 -11.69 13.85
CA TYR A 158 -7.54 -11.30 15.24
C TYR A 158 -7.36 -9.80 15.40
N GLY A 159 -7.48 -9.02 14.31
CA GLY A 159 -7.24 -7.59 14.34
C GLY A 159 -5.80 -7.20 14.64
N ARG A 160 -4.82 -8.13 14.55
CA ARG A 160 -3.41 -7.94 14.91
C ARG A 160 -2.62 -7.40 13.73
N TYR A 161 -2.25 -6.12 13.78
CA TYR A 161 -1.42 -5.47 12.76
C TYR A 161 0.01 -5.30 13.24
N SER A 162 0.98 -5.60 12.37
CA SER A 162 2.42 -5.50 12.61
C SER A 162 3.18 -5.21 11.30
N SER A 163 4.49 -4.96 11.36
CA SER A 163 5.32 -4.86 10.15
C SER A 163 5.21 -6.11 9.26
N ALA A 164 5.06 -7.30 9.86
CA ALA A 164 4.87 -8.55 9.12
C ALA A 164 3.53 -8.58 8.36
N SER A 165 2.48 -7.98 8.93
CA SER A 165 1.19 -7.86 8.21
C SER A 165 1.27 -6.92 7.01
N ASP A 166 2.14 -5.91 7.03
CA ASP A 166 2.43 -5.08 5.85
C ASP A 166 3.28 -5.85 4.82
N VAL A 167 4.17 -6.75 5.25
CA VAL A 167 4.92 -7.63 4.33
C VAL A 167 3.97 -8.53 3.55
N TRP A 168 2.90 -9.04 4.18
CA TRP A 168 1.84 -9.74 3.46
C TRP A 168 1.20 -8.87 2.37
N SER A 169 0.82 -7.63 2.73
CA SER A 169 0.26 -6.65 1.79
C SER A 169 1.23 -6.33 0.65
N TYR A 170 2.53 -6.28 0.95
CA TYR A 170 3.59 -6.12 -0.05
C TYR A 170 3.59 -7.28 -1.05
N GLY A 171 3.44 -8.54 -0.59
CA GLY A 171 3.28 -9.70 -1.49
C GLY A 171 2.08 -9.56 -2.45
N VAL A 172 0.95 -9.03 -1.97
CA VAL A 172 -0.23 -8.74 -2.81
C VAL A 172 0.06 -7.59 -3.80
N LEU A 173 0.80 -6.58 -3.37
CA LEU A 173 1.24 -5.47 -4.23
C LEU A 173 2.18 -5.96 -5.34
N LEU A 174 3.09 -6.90 -5.07
CA LEU A 174 3.92 -7.53 -6.10
C LEU A 174 3.04 -8.22 -7.16
N PHE A 175 1.98 -8.91 -6.74
CA PHE A 175 1.01 -9.48 -7.67
C PHE A 175 0.34 -8.39 -8.52
N GLU A 176 -0.12 -7.29 -7.92
CA GLU A 176 -0.70 -6.16 -8.67
C GLU A 176 0.29 -5.60 -9.72
N ILE A 177 1.57 -5.44 -9.36
CA ILE A 177 2.61 -4.93 -10.26
C ILE A 177 2.82 -5.85 -11.45
N TRP A 178 3.04 -7.15 -11.23
CA TRP A 178 3.37 -8.09 -12.29
C TRP A 178 2.16 -8.53 -13.13
N SER A 179 0.95 -8.40 -12.61
CA SER A 179 -0.29 -8.60 -13.36
C SER A 179 -0.76 -7.34 -14.12
N LEU A 180 0.00 -6.25 -14.03
CA LEU A 180 -0.34 -4.93 -14.57
C LEU A 180 -1.70 -4.40 -14.06
N GLY A 181 -1.93 -4.53 -12.76
CA GLY A 181 -3.07 -3.94 -12.06
C GLY A 181 -4.31 -4.82 -11.99
N ASP A 182 -4.17 -6.14 -12.17
CA ASP A 182 -5.30 -7.06 -11.96
C ASP A 182 -5.75 -7.01 -10.50
N LYS A 183 -7.07 -7.15 -10.30
CA LYS A 183 -7.65 -7.20 -8.96
C LYS A 183 -7.24 -8.51 -8.29
N PRO A 184 -6.59 -8.49 -7.11
CA PRO A 184 -6.30 -9.70 -6.35
C PRO A 184 -7.59 -10.50 -6.09
N TYR A 185 -7.52 -11.82 -6.20
CA TYR A 185 -8.65 -12.73 -5.94
C TYR A 185 -9.93 -12.31 -6.69
N ALA A 186 -9.82 -11.91 -7.96
CA ALA A 186 -10.92 -11.26 -8.70
C ALA A 186 -12.24 -12.03 -8.68
N ASN A 187 -12.17 -13.37 -8.64
CA ASN A 187 -13.32 -14.29 -8.70
C ASN A 187 -13.94 -14.62 -7.34
N LEU A 188 -13.39 -14.08 -6.25
CA LEU A 188 -13.86 -14.33 -4.89
C LEU A 188 -14.38 -13.03 -4.27
N ASP A 189 -15.46 -13.11 -3.50
CA ASP A 189 -15.88 -12.04 -2.62
C ASP A 189 -14.98 -11.95 -1.37
N ASN A 190 -15.25 -10.99 -0.47
CA ASN A 190 -14.40 -10.80 0.70
C ASN A 190 -14.47 -12.00 1.67
N ASN A 191 -15.64 -12.59 1.90
CA ASN A 191 -15.79 -13.72 2.82
C ASN A 191 -15.10 -14.96 2.28
N GLU A 192 -15.27 -15.22 0.99
CA GLU A 192 -14.60 -16.32 0.28
C GLU A 192 -13.07 -16.17 0.31
N VAL A 193 -12.55 -14.95 0.19
CA VAL A 193 -11.11 -14.68 0.34
C VAL A 193 -10.62 -15.01 1.75
N VAL A 194 -11.35 -14.59 2.79
CA VAL A 194 -10.98 -14.90 4.18
C VAL A 194 -10.91 -16.41 4.40
N GLU A 195 -11.92 -17.15 3.93
CA GLU A 195 -11.98 -18.61 4.06
C GLU A 195 -10.84 -19.28 3.28
N ALA A 196 -10.64 -18.92 2.02
CA ALA A 196 -9.62 -19.50 1.17
C ALA A 196 -8.21 -19.26 1.72
N VAL A 197 -7.89 -18.02 2.09
CA VAL A 197 -6.58 -17.64 2.64
C VAL A 197 -6.29 -18.36 3.96
N SER A 198 -7.32 -18.48 4.82
CA SER A 198 -7.22 -19.22 6.09
C SER A 198 -6.98 -20.72 5.89
N ARG A 199 -7.45 -21.30 4.78
CA ARG A 199 -7.16 -22.68 4.36
C ARG A 199 -5.82 -22.86 3.65
N GLY A 200 -5.00 -21.80 3.57
CA GLY A 200 -3.69 -21.86 2.94
C GLY A 200 -3.68 -21.52 1.45
N TYR A 201 -4.81 -21.14 0.84
CA TYR A 201 -4.82 -20.69 -0.54
C TYR A 201 -4.00 -19.40 -0.69
N ARG A 202 -3.25 -19.31 -1.80
CA ARG A 202 -2.47 -18.13 -2.19
C ARG A 202 -2.70 -17.83 -3.67
N LEU A 203 -2.47 -16.59 -4.09
CA LEU A 203 -2.63 -16.22 -5.50
C LEU A 203 -1.65 -17.04 -6.37
N PRO A 204 -2.10 -17.51 -7.54
CA PRO A 204 -1.19 -18.08 -8.53
C PRO A 204 -0.26 -16.98 -9.09
N PRO A 205 0.88 -17.36 -9.70
CA PRO A 205 1.75 -16.40 -10.36
C PRO A 205 0.99 -15.69 -11.51
N PRO A 206 1.15 -14.37 -11.68
CA PRO A 206 0.69 -13.70 -12.89
C PRO A 206 1.37 -14.27 -14.15
N ASP A 207 0.70 -14.13 -15.30
CA ASP A 207 1.28 -14.51 -16.59
C ASP A 207 2.63 -13.81 -16.81
N HIS A 208 3.61 -14.56 -17.31
CA HIS A 208 4.98 -14.07 -17.58
C HIS A 208 5.75 -13.52 -16.36
N CYS A 209 5.23 -13.73 -15.14
CA CYS A 209 5.91 -13.37 -13.90
C CYS A 209 7.20 -14.20 -13.74
N PRO A 210 8.35 -13.58 -13.44
CA PRO A 210 9.59 -14.31 -13.20
C PRO A 210 9.46 -15.20 -11.96
N THR A 211 9.95 -16.43 -12.02
CA THR A 211 9.89 -17.38 -10.90
C THR A 211 10.46 -16.81 -9.60
N MET A 212 11.53 -16.02 -9.68
CA MET A 212 12.14 -15.40 -8.50
C MET A 212 11.20 -14.39 -7.81
N ILE A 213 10.42 -13.64 -8.60
CA ILE A 213 9.44 -12.70 -8.05
C ILE A 213 8.29 -13.47 -7.43
N TYR A 214 7.80 -14.53 -8.08
CA TYR A 214 6.74 -15.33 -7.46
C TYR A 214 7.18 -15.98 -6.16
N ARG A 215 8.43 -16.46 -6.07
CA ARG A 215 9.01 -16.93 -4.79
C ARG A 215 8.97 -15.83 -3.72
N LEU A 216 9.38 -14.62 -4.06
CA LEU A 216 9.29 -13.47 -3.15
C LEU A 216 7.83 -13.19 -2.70
N MET A 217 6.84 -13.32 -3.59
CA MET A 217 5.42 -13.20 -3.22
C MET A 217 5.03 -14.27 -2.19
N VAL A 218 5.42 -15.52 -2.43
CA VAL A 218 5.12 -16.65 -1.54
C VAL A 218 5.81 -16.48 -0.19
N ASP A 219 7.07 -16.02 -0.16
CA ASP A 219 7.81 -15.73 1.06
C ASP A 219 7.12 -14.63 1.89
N CYS A 220 6.57 -13.60 1.23
CA CYS A 220 5.76 -12.57 1.89
C CYS A 220 4.46 -13.13 2.53
N TRP A 221 3.89 -14.18 1.93
CA TRP A 221 2.65 -14.81 2.42
C TRP A 221 2.88 -16.02 3.31
N TYR A 222 4.12 -16.22 3.74
CA TYR A 222 4.45 -17.21 4.75
C TYR A 222 3.93 -16.74 6.11
N VAL A 223 3.14 -17.59 6.77
CA VAL A 223 2.54 -17.23 8.06
C VAL A 223 3.54 -17.54 9.16
N TRP A 224 4.24 -16.51 9.65
CA TRP A 224 5.25 -16.63 10.70
C TRP A 224 4.69 -17.08 12.07
N PHE A 225 3.36 -17.06 12.26
CA PHE A 225 2.70 -17.24 13.56
C PHE A 225 2.01 -18.60 13.79
N VAL A 226 2.12 -19.57 12.88
CA VAL A 226 1.55 -20.93 13.13
C VAL A 226 2.51 -21.83 13.92
N LEU A 227 3.72 -21.36 14.28
CA LEU A 227 4.75 -22.17 14.95
C LEU A 227 5.35 -21.52 16.20
N LEU A 228 4.54 -20.88 17.05
CA LEU A 228 4.92 -20.70 18.45
C LEU A 228 3.84 -21.33 19.33
N PRO A 229 4.19 -22.35 20.15
CA PRO A 229 3.26 -23.04 21.04
C PRO A 229 2.74 -22.13 22.17
#